data_AF-A0A7L4RUP2-F1
#
_entry.id   AF-A0A7L4RUP2-F1
#
_cell.length_a   1.000
_cell.length_b   1.000
_cell.length_c   1.000
_cell.angle_alpha   90.00
_cell.angle_beta   90.00
_cell.angle_gamma   90.00
#
_symmetry.space_group_name_H-M   'P 1'
#
loop_
_entity.id
_entity.type
_entity.pdbx_description
1 polymer ?
#
loop_
_entity_poly.entity_id
_entity_poly.type
_entity_poly.pdbx_seq_one_letter_code
_entity_poly.pdbx_strand_id
1 'polypeptide(L)'
;MGKTYIDTVKYVVHTDLEIDGIVEKPDVVGAIFGQTEGLLGDELDLRELQKSGRIGRIEVNINTKSGKSIGEIVLPSSLDRVETAILSAALETVDRVGPCEAKIKVKTIEDTRTVKRDQVVNRAKFLLKGMMSEIMPERKEISELVREEVKLADVQAYGPEKLAAGPNIDDADHLIVVEGRADVLTMLKADIRNVICLQGKVVPKTVMELSHKKTMTVFVDGDRGGDLIIKQLADCAEIDFVAKAPDGKEVEELMGKEILMAL
;
A
#
# COMPACT_ATOMS: atom_id res chain seq x y z
N MET A 1 -16.34 34.64 22.53
CA MET A 1 -15.77 34.40 21.18
C MET A 1 -14.24 34.38 21.29
N GLY A 2 -13.66 33.22 21.59
CA GLY A 2 -12.20 33.06 21.63
C GLY A 2 -11.70 32.85 20.21
N LYS A 3 -11.02 33.83 19.62
CA LYS A 3 -10.38 33.66 18.32
C LYS A 3 -9.33 32.56 18.44
N THR A 4 -9.53 31.52 17.65
CA THR A 4 -8.69 30.34 17.51
C THR A 4 -7.31 30.77 17.02
N TYR A 5 -6.32 30.86 17.91
CA TYR A 5 -4.91 31.18 17.59
C TYR A 5 -4.18 30.03 16.85
N ILE A 6 -4.89 28.99 16.43
CA ILE A 6 -4.33 27.72 15.95
C ILE A 6 -3.77 27.83 14.52
N ASP A 7 -4.13 28.86 13.75
CA ASP A 7 -3.78 28.92 12.32
C ASP A 7 -2.36 29.41 12.00
N THR A 8 -1.62 29.97 12.95
CA THR A 8 -0.25 30.48 12.72
C THR A 8 0.85 29.66 13.39
N VAL A 9 0.51 28.66 14.20
CA VAL A 9 1.49 27.84 14.92
C VAL A 9 2.24 26.94 13.94
N LYS A 10 3.55 27.19 13.78
CA LYS A 10 4.45 26.40 12.94
C LYS A 10 5.18 25.32 13.74
N TYR A 11 5.53 25.64 14.99
CA TYR A 11 6.28 24.78 15.87
C TYR A 11 5.64 24.71 17.25
N VAL A 12 5.74 23.55 17.90
CA VAL A 12 5.35 23.38 19.30
C VAL A 12 6.55 22.83 20.05
N VAL A 13 7.00 23.58 21.06
CA VAL A 13 8.12 23.17 21.91
C VAL A 13 7.56 22.42 23.12
N HIS A 14 7.96 21.17 23.27
CA HIS A 14 7.64 20.31 24.41
C HIS A 14 8.84 20.22 25.34
N THR A 15 8.62 20.48 26.61
CA THR A 15 9.68 20.64 27.60
C THR A 15 9.27 19.95 28.90
N ASP A 16 10.13 19.10 29.42
CA ASP A 16 9.94 18.47 30.73
C ASP A 16 10.43 19.42 31.84
N LEU A 17 9.72 19.42 32.97
CA LEU A 17 9.97 20.26 34.13
C LEU A 17 10.04 19.41 35.39
N GLU A 18 11.13 19.53 36.15
CA GLU A 18 11.27 19.00 37.50
C GLU A 18 11.65 20.13 38.47
N ILE A 19 10.91 20.27 39.56
CA ILE A 19 11.14 21.30 40.58
C ILE A 19 11.21 20.64 41.95
N ASP A 20 12.24 20.98 42.72
CA ASP A 20 12.43 20.49 44.09
C ASP A 20 11.64 21.35 45.09
N GLY A 21 10.32 21.25 45.00
CA GLY A 21 9.37 21.93 45.86
C GLY A 21 7.96 21.93 45.31
N ILE A 22 7.05 22.51 46.08
CA ILE A 22 5.64 22.65 45.71
C ILE A 22 5.44 24.03 45.11
N VAL A 23 5.12 24.09 43.82
CA VAL A 23 4.84 25.33 43.10
C VAL A 23 3.55 25.24 42.33
N GLU A 24 2.97 26.39 42.00
CA GLU A 24 1.80 26.47 41.14
C GLU A 24 2.17 26.93 39.72
N LYS A 25 1.22 26.75 38.79
CA LYS A 25 1.37 27.19 37.40
C LYS A 25 1.79 28.67 37.26
N PRO A 26 1.24 29.64 38.02
CA PRO A 26 1.66 31.04 37.92
C PRO A 26 3.13 31.27 38.26
N ASP A 27 3.68 30.51 39.22
CA ASP A 27 5.08 30.64 39.64
C ASP A 27 6.04 30.26 38.51
N VAL A 28 5.72 29.17 37.81
CA VAL A 28 6.51 28.64 36.70
C VAL A 28 6.48 29.61 35.52
N VAL A 29 5.29 30.12 35.18
CA VAL A 29 5.15 31.13 34.12
C VAL A 29 5.90 32.41 34.48
N GLY A 30 5.81 32.85 35.74
CA GLY A 30 6.53 34.00 36.25
C GLY A 30 8.05 33.84 36.17
N ALA A 31 8.57 32.66 36.53
CA ALA A 31 9.98 32.33 36.44
C ALA A 31 10.49 32.32 35.00
N ILE A 32 9.73 31.70 34.08
CA ILE A 32 10.08 31.67 32.66
C ILE A 32 10.21 33.09 32.11
N PHE A 33 9.18 33.93 32.29
CA PHE A 33 9.27 35.31 31.80
C PHE A 33 10.36 36.12 32.49
N GLY A 34 10.47 36.02 33.82
CA GLY A 34 11.42 36.83 34.58
C GLY A 34 12.88 36.49 34.29
N GLN A 35 13.22 35.21 34.11
CA GLN A 35 14.60 34.79 33.87
C GLN A 35 15.00 34.87 32.39
N THR A 36 14.05 34.82 31.46
CA THR A 36 14.34 34.94 30.03
C THR A 36 14.32 36.39 29.52
N GLU A 37 13.74 37.32 30.29
CA GLU A 37 13.67 38.74 29.97
C GLU A 37 15.08 39.34 29.81
N GLY A 38 15.32 40.00 28.68
CA GLY A 38 16.61 40.65 28.37
C GLY A 38 17.75 39.73 27.94
N LEU A 39 17.57 38.39 27.92
CA LEU A 39 18.64 37.46 27.48
C LEU A 39 18.86 37.47 25.97
N LEU A 40 17.80 37.67 25.18
CA LEU A 40 17.80 37.44 23.72
C LEU A 40 17.57 38.72 22.91
N GLY A 41 17.50 39.88 23.56
CA GLY A 41 17.12 41.15 22.95
C GLY A 41 15.61 41.28 22.70
N ASP A 42 15.16 42.49 22.37
CA ASP A 42 13.73 42.85 22.31
C ASP A 42 12.94 42.05 21.25
N GLU A 43 13.60 41.61 20.17
CA GLU A 43 12.96 40.86 19.08
C GLU A 43 12.60 39.42 19.45
N LEU A 44 13.28 38.84 20.44
CA LEU A 44 13.09 37.48 20.93
C LEU A 44 12.61 37.43 22.40
N ASP A 45 12.22 38.58 22.96
CA ASP A 45 11.62 38.62 24.28
C ASP A 45 10.27 37.89 24.31
N LEU A 46 10.09 36.96 25.26
CA LEU A 46 8.88 36.14 25.33
C LEU A 46 7.61 36.99 25.56
N ARG A 47 7.68 38.10 26.32
CA ARG A 47 6.50 38.95 26.55
C ARG A 47 6.11 39.69 25.28
N GLU A 48 7.08 40.27 24.58
CA GLU A 48 6.84 40.98 23.33
C GLU A 48 6.36 40.03 22.22
N LEU A 49 6.97 38.86 22.10
CA LEU A 49 6.52 37.82 21.17
C LEU A 49 5.10 37.33 21.46
N GLN A 50 4.70 37.26 22.73
CA GLN A 50 3.34 36.86 23.10
C GLN A 50 2.33 37.97 22.81
N LYS A 51 2.68 39.24 23.07
CA LYS A 51 1.86 40.41 22.70
C LYS A 51 1.67 40.52 21.19
N SER A 52 2.73 40.28 20.42
CA SER A 52 2.69 40.31 18.96
C SER A 52 2.02 39.08 18.34
N GLY A 53 1.68 38.08 19.15
CA GLY A 53 1.08 36.82 18.71
C GLY A 53 2.04 35.91 17.94
N ARG A 54 3.36 36.17 18.01
CA ARG A 54 4.39 35.31 17.40
C ARG A 54 4.59 34.02 18.18
N ILE A 55 4.35 34.05 19.50
CA ILE A 55 4.24 32.86 20.35
C ILE A 55 2.86 32.78 21.01
N GLY A 56 2.44 31.55 21.32
CA GLY A 56 1.17 31.26 21.98
C GLY A 56 1.22 31.49 23.50
N ARG A 57 0.16 31.03 24.17
CA ARG A 57 0.15 30.96 25.64
C ARG A 57 1.07 29.83 26.09
N ILE A 58 1.89 30.10 27.10
CA ILE A 58 2.69 29.07 27.77
C ILE A 58 1.72 28.19 28.55
N GLU A 59 1.59 26.94 28.13
CA GLU A 59 0.80 25.94 28.83
C GLU A 59 1.71 25.16 29.75
N VAL A 60 1.35 25.11 31.03
CA VAL A 60 2.12 24.44 32.06
C VAL A 60 1.18 23.45 32.74
N ASN A 61 1.56 22.18 32.71
CA ASN A 61 0.86 21.08 33.37
C ASN A 61 1.78 20.52 34.44
N ILE A 62 1.45 20.72 35.71
CA ILE A 62 2.29 20.29 36.84
C ILE A 62 1.47 19.39 37.76
N ASN A 63 2.10 18.32 38.21
CA ASN A 63 1.60 17.45 39.25
C ASN A 63 2.63 17.37 40.38
N THR A 64 2.15 17.54 41.61
CA THR A 64 2.99 17.45 42.80
C THR A 64 2.96 16.03 43.35
N LYS A 65 4.13 15.39 43.48
CA LYS A 65 4.30 14.08 44.10
C LYS A 65 5.49 14.10 45.05
N SER A 66 5.28 13.66 46.29
CA SER A 66 6.35 13.49 47.28
C SER A 66 7.20 14.75 47.52
N GLY A 67 6.58 15.94 47.53
CA GLY A 67 7.26 17.22 47.76
C GLY A 67 7.98 17.80 46.54
N LYS A 68 7.98 17.11 45.40
CA LYS A 68 8.48 17.59 44.11
C LYS A 68 7.34 17.89 43.15
N SER A 69 7.51 18.91 42.32
CA SER A 69 6.59 19.25 41.24
C SER A 69 7.20 18.81 39.91
N ILE A 70 6.52 17.86 39.25
CA ILE A 70 6.94 17.34 37.94
C ILE A 70 5.86 17.71 36.92
N GLY A 71 6.27 18.17 35.75
CA GLY A 71 5.35 18.65 34.74
C GLY A 71 5.92 18.74 33.35
N GLU A 72 5.10 19.32 32.48
CA GLU A 72 5.43 19.63 31.10
C GLU A 72 5.08 21.10 30.81
N ILE A 73 5.94 21.76 30.04
CA ILE A 73 5.71 23.08 29.46
C ILE A 73 5.55 22.91 27.96
N VAL A 74 4.46 23.44 27.43
CA VAL A 74 4.15 23.46 26.00
C VAL A 74 4.12 24.91 25.53
N LEU A 75 4.99 25.24 24.57
CA LEU A 75 5.09 26.57 23.98
C LEU A 75 4.81 26.51 22.47
N PRO A 76 3.64 26.99 22.02
CA PRO A 76 3.36 27.17 20.60
C PRO A 76 4.13 28.37 20.02
N SER A 77 4.73 28.19 18.85
CA SER A 77 5.53 29.22 18.15
C SER A 77 5.15 29.31 16.66
N SER A 78 5.06 30.54 16.15
CA SER A 78 4.91 30.84 14.71
C SER A 78 6.22 31.30 14.06
N LEU A 79 7.30 31.32 14.85
CA LEU A 79 8.65 31.75 14.45
C LEU A 79 9.28 30.81 13.45
N ASP A 80 10.45 31.19 12.94
CA ASP A 80 11.24 30.26 12.15
C ASP A 80 11.93 29.20 13.02
N ARG A 81 12.59 28.24 12.36
CA ARG A 81 13.25 27.11 13.03
C ARG A 81 14.40 27.55 13.94
N VAL A 82 15.14 28.59 13.55
CA VAL A 82 16.33 29.07 14.27
C VAL A 82 15.88 29.83 15.50
N GLU A 83 15.00 30.80 15.33
CA GLU A 83 14.39 31.58 16.41
C GLU A 83 13.70 30.67 17.43
N THR A 84 12.92 29.68 16.97
CA THR A 84 12.26 28.71 17.88
C THR A 84 13.29 27.90 18.67
N ALA A 85 14.38 27.45 18.05
CA ALA A 85 15.43 26.70 18.75
C ALA A 85 16.16 27.56 19.79
N ILE A 86 16.42 28.84 19.50
CA ILE A 86 17.01 29.78 20.45
C ILE A 86 16.10 29.98 21.66
N LEU A 87 14.79 30.19 21.44
CA LEU A 87 13.82 30.27 22.53
C LEU A 87 13.76 28.99 23.36
N SER A 88 13.77 27.83 22.71
CA SER A 88 13.79 26.54 23.41
C SER A 88 15.02 26.42 24.31
N ALA A 89 16.20 26.82 23.83
CA ALA A 89 17.41 26.84 24.64
C ALA A 89 17.33 27.82 25.81
N ALA A 90 16.71 28.99 25.63
CA ALA A 90 16.48 29.95 26.71
C ALA A 90 15.49 29.44 27.76
N LEU A 91 14.54 28.56 27.41
CA LEU A 91 13.70 27.90 28.40
C LEU A 91 14.52 26.98 29.32
N GLU A 92 15.55 26.30 28.79
CA GLU A 92 16.43 25.44 29.59
C GLU A 92 17.33 26.22 30.55
N THR A 93 17.54 27.52 30.35
CA THR A 93 18.37 28.33 31.25
C THR A 93 17.66 28.70 32.55
N VAL A 94 16.34 28.47 32.64
CA VAL A 94 15.56 28.75 33.84
C VAL A 94 15.88 27.70 34.90
N ASP A 95 16.61 28.09 35.93
CA ASP A 95 17.14 27.19 36.96
C ASP A 95 16.41 27.28 38.30
N ARG A 96 15.47 28.23 38.44
CA ARG A 96 14.74 28.48 39.69
C ARG A 96 13.29 28.90 39.44
N VAL A 97 12.40 28.36 40.26
CA VAL A 97 10.98 28.75 40.29
C VAL A 97 10.62 29.14 41.72
N GLY A 98 10.35 30.44 41.93
CA GLY A 98 10.20 30.98 43.28
C GLY A 98 11.48 30.73 44.11
N PRO A 99 11.38 30.12 45.31
CA PRO A 99 12.56 29.76 46.10
C PRO A 99 13.24 28.46 45.66
N CYS A 100 12.56 27.62 44.86
CA CYS A 100 12.96 26.23 44.56
C CYS A 100 13.89 26.12 43.34
N GLU A 101 14.77 25.14 43.35
CA GLU A 101 15.56 24.76 42.17
C GLU A 101 14.68 24.04 41.15
N ALA A 102 14.89 24.37 39.87
CA ALA A 102 14.17 23.83 38.75
C ALA A 102 15.14 23.29 37.69
N LYS A 103 14.74 22.18 37.07
CA LYS A 103 15.43 21.61 35.93
C LYS A 103 14.45 21.52 34.78
N ILE A 104 14.73 22.29 33.74
CA ILE A 104 13.95 22.35 32.52
C ILE A 104 14.74 21.68 31.40
N LYS A 105 14.10 20.78 30.66
CA LYS A 105 14.73 20.10 29.53
C LYS A 105 13.80 20.04 28.33
N VAL A 106 14.24 20.56 27.20
CA VAL A 106 13.51 20.48 25.93
C VAL A 106 13.52 19.03 25.46
N LYS A 107 12.33 18.47 25.33
CA LYS A 107 12.12 17.10 24.88
C LYS A 107 12.15 17.04 23.36
N THR A 108 11.31 17.86 22.72
CA THR A 108 11.14 17.89 21.26
C THR A 108 10.60 19.24 20.80
N ILE A 109 11.00 19.65 19.60
CA ILE A 109 10.37 20.75 18.85
C ILE A 109 9.61 20.12 17.69
N GLU A 110 8.29 20.11 17.77
CA GLU A 110 7.41 19.50 16.77
C GLU A 110 7.05 20.51 15.68
N ASP A 111 7.22 20.15 14.40
CA ASP A 111 6.73 20.94 13.27
C ASP A 111 5.29 20.49 12.93
N THR A 112 4.32 21.36 13.22
CA THR A 112 2.89 21.07 13.03
C THR A 112 2.53 20.82 11.57
N ARG A 113 3.35 21.30 10.63
CA ARG A 113 3.15 21.09 9.19
C ARG A 113 3.49 19.66 8.79
N THR A 114 4.41 19.00 9.48
CA THR A 114 4.74 17.60 9.21
C THR A 114 3.53 16.71 9.52
N VAL A 115 2.90 16.92 10.67
CA VAL A 115 1.67 16.19 11.04
C VAL A 115 0.53 16.47 10.06
N LYS A 116 0.31 17.74 9.69
CA LYS A 116 -0.70 18.10 8.68
C LYS A 116 -0.39 17.49 7.31
N ARG A 117 0.88 17.43 6.90
CA ARG A 117 1.29 16.77 5.64
C ARG A 117 0.99 15.29 5.66
N ASP A 118 1.29 14.59 6.75
CA ASP A 118 0.98 13.16 6.88
C ASP A 118 -0.53 12.90 6.86
N GLN A 119 -1.32 13.76 7.53
CA GLN A 119 -2.77 13.72 7.45
C GLN A 119 -3.28 13.94 6.02
N VAL A 120 -2.73 14.92 5.30
CA VAL A 120 -3.06 15.18 3.89
C VAL A 120 -2.71 13.98 3.01
N VAL A 121 -1.52 13.39 3.17
CA VAL A 121 -1.08 12.21 2.41
C VAL A 121 -2.01 11.01 2.68
N ASN A 122 -2.31 10.72 3.95
CA ASN A 122 -3.20 9.62 4.30
C ASN A 122 -4.64 9.86 3.82
N ARG A 123 -5.13 11.10 3.92
CA ARG A 123 -6.46 11.46 3.40
C ARG A 123 -6.49 11.37 1.87
N ALA A 124 -5.45 11.81 1.18
CA ALA A 124 -5.33 11.69 -0.27
C ALA A 124 -5.30 10.22 -0.69
N LYS A 125 -4.55 9.35 0.00
CA LYS A 125 -4.57 7.89 -0.24
C LYS A 125 -5.96 7.29 -0.06
N PHE A 126 -6.67 7.69 1.00
CA PHE A 126 -8.04 7.23 1.25
C PHE A 126 -9.01 7.70 0.16
N LEU A 127 -8.95 8.99 -0.22
CA LEU A 127 -9.79 9.54 -1.29
C LEU A 127 -9.47 8.90 -2.63
N LEU A 128 -8.20 8.69 -2.95
CA LEU A 128 -7.79 8.00 -4.16
C LEU A 128 -8.30 6.55 -4.17
N LYS A 129 -8.20 5.82 -3.06
CA LYS A 129 -8.77 4.47 -2.94
C LYS A 129 -10.30 4.49 -3.14
N GLY A 130 -10.97 5.48 -2.57
CA GLY A 130 -12.40 5.74 -2.75
C GLY A 130 -12.75 6.03 -4.21
N MET A 131 -11.99 6.90 -4.87
CA MET A 131 -12.15 7.20 -6.30
C MET A 131 -11.84 5.99 -7.17
N MET A 132 -10.84 5.16 -6.84
CA MET A 132 -10.56 3.91 -7.55
C MET A 132 -11.66 2.87 -7.34
N SER A 133 -12.41 2.93 -6.23
CA SER A 133 -13.60 2.08 -6.01
C SER A 133 -14.91 2.67 -6.56
N GLU A 134 -15.02 4.00 -6.69
CA GLU A 134 -16.15 4.72 -7.32
C GLU A 134 -15.98 4.88 -8.83
N ILE A 135 -14.74 4.80 -9.34
CA ILE A 135 -14.47 4.24 -10.65
C ILE A 135 -14.92 2.78 -10.54
N MET A 136 -16.23 2.61 -10.69
CA MET A 136 -16.82 1.42 -11.26
C MET A 136 -15.86 0.92 -12.35
N PRO A 137 -15.65 -0.40 -12.46
CA PRO A 137 -14.83 -0.95 -13.52
C PRO A 137 -15.30 -0.28 -14.80
N GLU A 138 -14.38 0.30 -15.59
CA GLU A 138 -14.73 0.78 -16.93
C GLU A 138 -15.66 -0.27 -17.52
N ARG A 139 -16.82 0.10 -18.09
CA ARG A 139 -17.85 -0.85 -18.58
C ARG A 139 -17.32 -2.07 -19.37
N LYS A 140 -16.07 -2.01 -19.84
CA LYS A 140 -15.26 -3.15 -20.28
C LYS A 140 -15.10 -4.26 -19.23
N GLU A 141 -14.66 -3.98 -18.00
CA GLU A 141 -14.32 -5.00 -16.99
C GLU A 141 -15.54 -5.71 -16.40
N ILE A 142 -16.69 -5.07 -16.15
CA ILE A 142 -17.89 -5.83 -15.72
C ILE A 142 -18.35 -6.77 -16.84
N SER A 143 -18.30 -6.31 -18.10
CA SER A 143 -18.64 -7.17 -19.24
C SER A 143 -17.61 -8.28 -19.45
N GLU A 144 -16.33 -8.04 -19.14
CA GLU A 144 -15.27 -9.04 -19.17
C GLU A 144 -15.38 -10.01 -18.01
N LEU A 145 -15.61 -9.57 -16.77
CA LEU A 145 -15.84 -10.43 -15.60
C LEU A 145 -17.08 -11.31 -15.77
N VAL A 146 -18.18 -10.75 -16.29
CA VAL A 146 -19.39 -11.55 -16.63
C VAL A 146 -19.11 -12.49 -17.80
N ARG A 147 -18.35 -12.06 -18.83
CA ARG A 147 -17.90 -12.97 -19.90
C ARG A 147 -16.95 -14.04 -19.38
N GLU A 148 -16.10 -13.74 -18.42
CA GLU A 148 -15.15 -14.67 -17.82
C GLU A 148 -15.90 -15.68 -16.95
N GLU A 149 -16.88 -15.28 -16.15
CA GLU A 149 -17.74 -16.23 -15.41
C GLU A 149 -18.55 -17.13 -16.36
N VAL A 150 -19.06 -16.60 -17.48
CA VAL A 150 -19.72 -17.42 -18.52
C VAL A 150 -18.71 -18.35 -19.22
N LYS A 151 -17.49 -17.88 -19.53
CA LYS A 151 -16.43 -18.69 -20.17
C LYS A 151 -15.87 -19.76 -19.23
N LEU A 152 -15.85 -19.52 -17.91
CA LEU A 152 -15.53 -20.55 -16.91
C LEU A 152 -16.63 -21.63 -16.85
N ALA A 153 -17.88 -21.27 -17.14
CA ALA A 153 -18.99 -22.22 -17.28
C ALA A 153 -18.94 -23.04 -18.58
N ASP A 154 -18.17 -22.61 -19.58
CA ASP A 154 -18.00 -23.32 -20.85
C ASP A 154 -17.05 -24.53 -20.77
N VAL A 155 -16.33 -24.72 -19.65
CA VAL A 155 -15.47 -25.88 -19.45
C VAL A 155 -16.32 -27.11 -19.21
N GLN A 156 -16.27 -28.06 -20.13
CA GLN A 156 -16.96 -29.34 -20.03
C GLN A 156 -15.99 -30.49 -19.75
N ALA A 157 -16.55 -31.61 -19.30
CA ALA A 157 -15.84 -32.88 -19.20
C ALA A 157 -16.13 -33.69 -20.47
N TYR A 158 -15.08 -34.07 -21.20
CA TYR A 158 -15.19 -34.77 -22.48
C TYR A 158 -14.65 -36.20 -22.39
N GLY A 159 -15.34 -37.13 -23.07
CA GLY A 159 -14.98 -38.54 -23.12
C GLY A 159 -15.17 -39.33 -21.82
N PRO A 160 -14.94 -40.66 -21.83
CA PRO A 160 -15.03 -41.52 -20.65
C PRO A 160 -14.02 -41.14 -19.55
N GLU A 161 -12.91 -40.52 -19.95
CA GLU A 161 -11.83 -40.06 -19.08
C GLU A 161 -12.14 -38.70 -18.40
N LYS A 162 -13.26 -38.05 -18.78
CA LYS A 162 -13.71 -36.76 -18.23
C LYS A 162 -12.66 -35.65 -18.31
N LEU A 163 -11.97 -35.58 -19.45
CA LEU A 163 -10.95 -34.59 -19.72
C LEU A 163 -11.56 -33.19 -19.72
N ALA A 164 -10.86 -32.21 -19.15
CA ALA A 164 -11.31 -30.83 -19.26
C ALA A 164 -11.18 -30.38 -20.73
N ALA A 165 -12.26 -29.87 -21.28
CA ALA A 165 -12.32 -29.45 -22.67
C ALA A 165 -13.21 -28.23 -22.84
N GLY A 166 -13.00 -27.51 -23.93
CA GLY A 166 -13.92 -26.49 -24.41
C GLY A 166 -15.21 -27.11 -24.97
N PRO A 167 -16.24 -26.29 -25.22
CA PRO A 167 -17.55 -26.77 -25.63
C PRO A 167 -17.58 -27.32 -27.06
N ASN A 168 -16.60 -26.97 -27.92
CA ASN A 168 -16.67 -27.17 -29.36
C ASN A 168 -15.84 -28.36 -29.87
N ILE A 169 -15.71 -29.44 -29.09
CA ILE A 169 -14.87 -30.59 -29.47
C ILE A 169 -15.51 -31.43 -30.58
N ASP A 170 -16.81 -31.70 -30.48
CA ASP A 170 -17.50 -32.59 -31.43
C ASP A 170 -17.67 -31.93 -32.81
N ASP A 171 -18.01 -30.63 -32.83
CA ASP A 171 -18.33 -29.92 -34.07
C ASP A 171 -17.09 -29.36 -34.81
N ALA A 172 -15.95 -29.19 -34.13
CA ALA A 172 -14.75 -28.62 -34.75
C ALA A 172 -13.94 -29.67 -35.55
N ASP A 173 -13.60 -29.38 -36.79
CA ASP A 173 -12.72 -30.23 -37.62
C ASP A 173 -11.25 -30.21 -37.17
N HIS A 174 -10.87 -29.16 -36.43
CA HIS A 174 -9.54 -28.95 -35.87
C HIS A 174 -9.60 -28.93 -34.34
N LEU A 175 -8.62 -29.53 -33.69
CA LEU A 175 -8.51 -29.58 -32.22
C LEU A 175 -7.14 -29.11 -31.74
N ILE A 176 -7.14 -28.41 -30.63
CA ILE A 176 -5.94 -28.03 -29.91
C ILE A 176 -5.83 -28.87 -28.63
N VAL A 177 -4.69 -29.53 -28.46
CA VAL A 177 -4.40 -30.38 -27.29
C VAL A 177 -3.39 -29.68 -26.40
N VAL A 178 -3.74 -29.51 -25.13
CA VAL A 178 -2.91 -28.86 -24.10
C VAL A 178 -2.62 -29.81 -22.93
N GLU A 179 -1.69 -29.47 -22.05
CA GLU A 179 -1.27 -30.35 -20.96
C GLU A 179 -2.32 -30.41 -19.84
N GLY A 180 -2.74 -29.23 -19.38
CA GLY A 180 -3.47 -29.04 -18.14
C GLY A 180 -4.85 -28.41 -18.31
N ARG A 181 -5.62 -28.46 -17.21
CA ARG A 181 -6.91 -27.76 -17.11
C ARG A 181 -6.71 -26.24 -17.15
N ALA A 182 -5.64 -25.72 -16.56
CA ALA A 182 -5.39 -24.28 -16.54
C ALA A 182 -5.17 -23.74 -17.96
N ASP A 183 -4.42 -24.46 -18.79
CA ASP A 183 -4.26 -24.15 -20.21
C ASP A 183 -5.59 -24.09 -20.94
N VAL A 184 -6.49 -25.06 -20.72
CA VAL A 184 -7.86 -25.04 -21.29
C VAL A 184 -8.59 -23.75 -20.92
N LEU A 185 -8.48 -23.29 -19.67
CA LEU A 185 -9.09 -22.03 -19.24
C LEU A 185 -8.49 -20.84 -19.97
N THR A 186 -7.16 -20.80 -20.10
CA THR A 186 -6.45 -19.71 -20.78
C THR A 186 -6.81 -19.66 -22.27
N MET A 187 -6.94 -20.81 -22.92
CA MET A 187 -7.40 -20.95 -24.31
C MET A 187 -8.85 -20.47 -24.49
N LEU A 188 -9.76 -20.84 -23.58
CA LEU A 188 -11.14 -20.36 -23.59
C LEU A 188 -11.23 -18.84 -23.35
N LYS A 189 -10.38 -18.29 -22.48
CA LYS A 189 -10.27 -16.83 -22.30
C LYS A 189 -9.88 -16.14 -23.61
N ALA A 190 -8.97 -16.75 -24.38
CA ALA A 190 -8.59 -16.32 -25.73
C ALA A 190 -9.65 -16.60 -26.83
N ASP A 191 -10.85 -17.07 -26.46
CA ASP A 191 -11.97 -17.44 -27.35
C ASP A 191 -11.68 -18.64 -28.27
N ILE A 192 -10.75 -19.49 -27.86
CA ILE A 192 -10.44 -20.77 -28.51
C ILE A 192 -11.21 -21.88 -27.81
N ARG A 193 -12.23 -22.43 -28.47
CA ARG A 193 -13.23 -23.32 -27.86
C ARG A 193 -13.08 -24.80 -28.22
N ASN A 194 -12.21 -25.11 -29.16
CA ASN A 194 -11.90 -26.44 -29.67
C ASN A 194 -10.63 -27.02 -29.00
N VAL A 195 -10.53 -26.85 -27.68
CA VAL A 195 -9.34 -27.21 -26.88
C VAL A 195 -9.63 -28.34 -25.89
N ILE A 196 -8.75 -29.32 -25.77
CA ILE A 196 -8.87 -30.45 -24.83
C ILE A 196 -7.55 -30.70 -24.10
N CYS A 197 -7.58 -31.03 -22.81
CA CYS A 197 -6.35 -31.36 -22.07
C CYS A 197 -6.04 -32.87 -22.02
N LEU A 198 -4.76 -33.20 -21.83
CA LEU A 198 -4.29 -34.57 -21.59
C LEU A 198 -4.49 -35.03 -20.14
N GLN A 199 -4.44 -34.10 -19.19
CA GLN A 199 -4.64 -34.36 -17.76
C GLN A 199 -3.68 -35.42 -17.17
N GLY A 200 -2.37 -35.17 -17.29
CA GLY A 200 -1.32 -35.97 -16.65
C GLY A 200 -0.32 -36.57 -17.64
N LYS A 201 0.45 -37.57 -17.20
CA LYS A 201 1.59 -38.14 -17.95
C LYS A 201 1.24 -39.26 -18.90
N VAL A 202 -0.02 -39.70 -18.99
CA VAL A 202 -0.42 -40.80 -19.88
C VAL A 202 -1.42 -40.24 -20.87
N VAL A 203 -1.15 -40.43 -22.17
CA VAL A 203 -2.02 -39.93 -23.23
C VAL A 203 -3.39 -40.63 -23.16
N PRO A 204 -4.49 -39.89 -22.97
CA PRO A 204 -5.83 -40.46 -22.88
C PRO A 204 -6.26 -41.14 -24.18
N LYS A 205 -7.04 -42.22 -24.09
CA LYS A 205 -7.59 -42.91 -25.28
C LYS A 205 -8.49 -42.00 -26.10
N THR A 206 -9.23 -41.14 -25.42
CA THR A 206 -10.09 -40.14 -26.04
C THR A 206 -9.32 -39.26 -27.01
N VAL A 207 -8.11 -38.81 -26.62
CA VAL A 207 -7.28 -37.93 -27.46
C VAL A 207 -6.69 -38.69 -28.65
N MET A 208 -6.27 -39.95 -28.46
CA MET A 208 -5.80 -40.80 -29.55
C MET A 208 -6.90 -41.02 -30.60
N GLU A 209 -8.13 -41.31 -30.18
CA GLU A 209 -9.25 -41.51 -31.11
C GLU A 209 -9.63 -40.23 -31.87
N LEU A 210 -9.53 -39.07 -31.21
CA LEU A 210 -9.78 -37.78 -31.84
C LEU A 210 -8.71 -37.43 -32.88
N SER A 211 -7.45 -37.79 -32.62
CA SER A 211 -6.33 -37.52 -33.54
C SER A 211 -6.52 -38.14 -34.92
N HIS A 212 -7.19 -39.29 -35.01
CA HIS A 212 -7.48 -39.95 -36.29
C HIS A 212 -8.68 -39.36 -37.05
N LYS A 213 -9.50 -38.53 -36.37
CA LYS A 213 -10.77 -38.02 -36.92
C LYS A 213 -10.70 -36.54 -37.27
N LYS A 214 -9.78 -35.80 -36.66
CA LYS A 214 -9.73 -34.34 -36.68
C LYS A 214 -8.29 -33.88 -36.78
N THR A 215 -8.05 -32.74 -37.41
CA THR A 215 -6.70 -32.16 -37.49
C THR A 215 -6.24 -31.74 -36.09
N MET A 216 -5.10 -32.23 -35.63
CA MET A 216 -4.64 -32.05 -34.25
C MET A 216 -3.42 -31.12 -34.16
N THR A 217 -3.54 -30.06 -33.37
CA THR A 217 -2.43 -29.19 -32.98
C THR A 217 -2.11 -29.38 -31.51
N VAL A 218 -0.87 -29.75 -31.21
CA VAL A 218 -0.40 -29.89 -29.82
C VAL A 218 0.22 -28.58 -29.39
N PHE A 219 -0.24 -28.00 -28.29
CA PHE A 219 0.29 -26.77 -27.72
C PHE A 219 0.79 -27.02 -26.30
N VAL A 220 2.10 -26.90 -26.11
CA VAL A 220 2.79 -27.25 -24.86
C VAL A 220 3.63 -26.10 -24.33
N ASP A 221 4.05 -26.26 -23.08
CA ASP A 221 4.88 -25.28 -22.38
C ASP A 221 6.25 -25.11 -23.02
N GLY A 222 6.84 -23.94 -22.78
CA GLY A 222 8.13 -23.48 -23.29
C GLY A 222 9.33 -24.17 -22.63
N ASP A 223 9.16 -25.36 -22.08
CA ASP A 223 10.12 -26.02 -21.20
C ASP A 223 10.49 -27.43 -21.71
N ARG A 224 11.23 -28.18 -20.88
CA ARG A 224 11.61 -29.56 -21.19
C ARG A 224 10.47 -30.55 -20.96
N GLY A 225 9.50 -30.23 -20.10
CA GLY A 225 8.28 -31.01 -19.89
C GLY A 225 7.46 -31.09 -21.18
N GLY A 226 7.21 -29.95 -21.81
CA GLY A 226 6.48 -29.87 -23.08
C GLY A 226 7.14 -30.69 -24.20
N ASP A 227 8.47 -30.66 -24.30
CA ASP A 227 9.21 -31.46 -25.28
C ASP A 227 9.03 -32.97 -25.09
N LEU A 228 8.85 -33.43 -23.84
CA LEU A 228 8.59 -34.84 -23.55
C LEU A 228 7.16 -35.22 -23.91
N ILE A 229 6.20 -34.32 -23.72
CA ILE A 229 4.78 -34.54 -24.04
C ILE A 229 4.58 -34.63 -25.55
N ILE A 230 5.24 -33.75 -26.34
CA ILE A 230 5.22 -33.84 -27.81
C ILE A 230 5.71 -35.21 -28.27
N LYS A 231 6.85 -35.68 -27.73
CA LYS A 231 7.42 -36.99 -28.09
C LYS A 231 6.47 -38.14 -27.75
N GLN A 232 5.90 -38.11 -26.55
CA GLN A 232 4.97 -39.14 -26.10
C GLN A 232 3.70 -39.18 -26.96
N LEU A 233 3.16 -38.01 -27.31
CA LEU A 233 2.00 -37.93 -28.20
C LEU A 233 2.34 -38.41 -29.61
N ALA A 234 3.50 -38.05 -30.15
CA ALA A 234 3.92 -38.46 -31.49
C ALA A 234 4.07 -39.99 -31.62
N ASP A 235 4.38 -40.68 -30.52
CA ASP A 235 4.47 -42.15 -30.50
C ASP A 235 3.09 -42.84 -30.53
N CYS A 236 2.02 -42.14 -30.13
CA CYS A 236 0.72 -42.75 -29.83
C CYS A 236 -0.49 -42.11 -30.54
N ALA A 237 -0.33 -40.95 -31.18
CA ALA A 237 -1.40 -40.17 -31.81
C ALA A 237 -0.91 -39.43 -33.08
N GLU A 238 -1.84 -39.12 -33.99
CA GLU A 238 -1.54 -38.39 -35.23
C GLU A 238 -1.53 -36.88 -35.00
N ILE A 239 -0.34 -36.29 -34.93
CA ILE A 239 -0.16 -34.84 -34.73
C ILE A 239 0.10 -34.17 -36.09
N ASP A 240 -0.71 -33.17 -36.45
CA ASP A 240 -0.50 -32.38 -37.67
C ASP A 240 0.41 -31.18 -37.44
N PHE A 241 0.23 -30.49 -36.30
CA PHE A 241 0.98 -29.28 -35.96
C PHE A 241 1.42 -29.27 -34.50
N VAL A 242 2.54 -28.61 -34.23
CA VAL A 242 3.06 -28.41 -32.88
C VAL A 242 3.30 -26.91 -32.69
N ALA A 243 2.68 -26.37 -31.64
CA ALA A 243 2.92 -25.04 -31.12
C ALA A 243 3.63 -25.17 -29.77
N LYS A 244 4.52 -24.22 -29.46
CA LYS A 244 5.23 -24.18 -28.18
C LYS A 244 5.18 -22.76 -27.63
N ALA A 245 4.94 -22.64 -26.32
CA ALA A 245 5.05 -21.36 -25.65
C ALA A 245 6.50 -20.84 -25.73
N PRO A 246 6.73 -19.51 -25.63
CA PRO A 246 8.08 -18.94 -25.58
C PRO A 246 8.94 -19.59 -24.48
N ASP A 247 10.25 -19.67 -24.71
CA ASP A 247 11.18 -20.34 -23.79
C ASP A 247 10.99 -19.90 -22.33
N GLY A 248 10.71 -20.87 -21.46
CA GLY A 248 10.52 -20.67 -20.03
C GLY A 248 9.16 -20.09 -19.60
N LYS A 249 8.19 -19.96 -20.51
CA LYS A 249 6.79 -19.64 -20.17
C LYS A 249 5.90 -20.88 -20.23
N GLU A 250 4.91 -20.91 -19.34
CA GLU A 250 3.82 -21.89 -19.38
C GLU A 250 2.65 -21.34 -20.21
N VAL A 251 1.86 -22.22 -20.84
CA VAL A 251 0.70 -21.83 -21.65
C VAL A 251 -0.31 -21.04 -20.83
N GLU A 252 -0.47 -21.37 -19.54
CA GLU A 252 -1.34 -20.63 -18.63
C GLU A 252 -0.93 -19.17 -18.39
N GLU A 253 0.33 -18.81 -18.63
CA GLU A 253 0.87 -17.45 -18.46
C GLU A 253 0.73 -16.56 -19.70
N LEU A 254 0.27 -17.11 -20.83
CA LEU A 254 0.21 -16.39 -22.09
C LEU A 254 -1.01 -15.47 -22.19
N MET A 255 -0.79 -14.27 -22.73
CA MET A 255 -1.85 -13.36 -23.14
C MET A 255 -2.50 -13.86 -24.44
N GLY A 256 -3.79 -13.56 -24.66
CA GLY A 256 -4.50 -14.05 -25.86
C GLY A 256 -3.83 -13.70 -27.20
N LYS A 257 -3.13 -12.57 -27.29
CA LYS A 257 -2.32 -12.23 -28.48
C LYS A 257 -1.10 -13.13 -28.65
N GLU A 258 -0.46 -13.53 -27.56
CA GLU A 258 0.70 -14.43 -27.60
C GLU A 258 0.27 -15.84 -28.02
N ILE A 259 -0.89 -16.31 -27.54
CA ILE A 259 -1.49 -17.59 -27.95
C ILE A 259 -1.76 -17.61 -29.46
N LEU A 260 -2.41 -16.58 -30.00
CA LEU A 260 -2.70 -16.47 -31.44
C LEU A 260 -1.46 -16.30 -32.31
N MET A 261 -0.32 -15.90 -31.74
CA MET A 261 0.95 -15.84 -32.46
C MET A 261 1.69 -17.18 -32.44
N ALA A 262 1.43 -18.03 -31.43
CA ALA A 262 2.05 -19.34 -31.28
C ALA A 262 1.33 -20.43 -32.09
N LEU A 263 0.01 -20.29 -32.28
CA LEU A 263 -0.85 -21.15 -33.11
C LEU A 263 -0.90 -20.68 -34.56
#